data_AF-A0A9Q6I124-F1
#
_entry.id   AF-A0A9Q6I124-F1
#
_cell.length_a   1.000
_cell.length_b   1.000
_cell.length_c   1.000
_cell.angle_alpha   90.00
_cell.angle_beta   90.00
_cell.angle_gamma   90.00
#
_symmetry.space_group_name_H-M   'P 1'
#
loop_
_entity.id
_entity.type
_entity.pdbx_description
1 polymer ?
#
loop_
_entity_poly.entity_id
_entity_poly.type
_entity_poly.pdbx_seq_one_letter_code
_entity_poly.pdbx_strand_id
1 'polypeptide(L)'
;MSYRRLITVLPALLLTGCAMLPGQSDYDRFCSVSGLASRGETYRVTSGQDFWLTQNGRYLSQAEYSSPADTFQKLTGLVSGEDPAQVRSSAVKVRVFRVDSESADKGACLPVRYDDRDARRKMDSLRNGRRMMVYSEDAGQSGQQIYNNSRGAGFSYRLL
;
A
#
# COMPACT_ATOMS: atom_id res chain seq x y z
N MET A 1 29.97 0.92 -51.18
CA MET A 1 31.00 1.23 -50.17
C MET A 1 30.32 2.02 -49.05
N SER A 2 29.69 1.36 -48.09
CA SER A 2 30.25 0.85 -46.82
C SER A 2 30.86 1.95 -45.94
N TYR A 3 30.08 2.45 -44.99
CA TYR A 3 30.58 2.80 -43.66
C TYR A 3 29.61 2.28 -42.59
N ARG A 4 30.19 1.43 -41.74
CA ARG A 4 29.63 0.87 -40.51
C ARG A 4 29.49 1.97 -39.46
N ARG A 5 28.50 1.84 -38.57
CA ARG A 5 28.73 1.66 -37.11
C ARG A 5 27.40 1.48 -36.38
N LEU A 6 27.24 0.28 -35.79
CA LEU A 6 26.31 0.00 -34.70
C LEU A 6 26.63 0.93 -33.51
N ILE A 7 25.60 1.53 -32.93
CA ILE A 7 25.63 2.06 -31.57
C ILE A 7 24.54 1.32 -30.79
N THR A 8 24.88 0.14 -30.33
CA THR A 8 24.29 -0.50 -29.14
C THR A 8 25.06 0.00 -27.94
N VAL A 9 24.41 0.60 -26.92
CA VAL A 9 24.85 0.56 -25.51
C VAL A 9 23.74 1.08 -24.58
N LEU A 10 23.30 0.16 -23.72
CA LEU A 10 22.69 0.28 -22.37
C LEU A 10 21.35 1.02 -22.15
N PRO A 11 20.28 0.30 -21.73
CA PRO A 11 19.29 0.92 -20.87
C PRO A 11 19.90 1.06 -19.46
N ALA A 12 19.93 2.29 -18.95
CA ALA A 12 20.24 2.56 -17.56
C ALA A 12 19.14 1.94 -16.67
N LEU A 13 19.36 0.70 -16.24
CA LEU A 13 18.71 0.10 -15.08
C LEU A 13 19.15 0.89 -13.84
N LEU A 14 18.51 2.03 -13.62
CA LEU A 14 18.52 2.72 -12.32
C LEU A 14 17.69 1.88 -11.35
N LEU A 15 18.30 0.80 -10.88
CA LEU A 15 17.98 0.18 -9.61
C LEU A 15 18.26 1.23 -8.53
N THR A 16 17.29 2.11 -8.29
CA THR A 16 17.17 2.88 -7.05
C THR A 16 16.79 1.92 -5.93
N GLY A 17 17.71 1.00 -5.63
CA GLY A 17 17.70 0.26 -4.38
C GLY A 17 18.05 1.22 -3.27
N CYS A 18 17.09 2.04 -2.85
CA CYS A 18 17.20 2.77 -1.59
C CYS A 18 17.43 1.73 -0.50
N ALA A 19 18.65 1.72 0.05
CA ALA A 19 19.04 0.89 1.17
C ALA A 19 17.92 0.91 2.22
N MET A 20 17.30 -0.25 2.42
CA MET A 20 16.27 -0.42 3.44
C MET A 20 16.91 -0.18 4.80
N LEU A 21 16.43 0.82 5.53
CA LEU A 21 16.73 0.93 6.95
C LEU A 21 16.17 -0.33 7.64
N PRO A 22 16.96 -1.02 8.48
CA PRO A 22 16.49 -2.22 9.15
C PRO A 22 15.26 -1.88 10.03
N GLY A 23 14.13 -2.51 9.74
CA GLY A 23 12.91 -2.44 10.56
C GLY A 23 11.75 -1.62 10.01
N GLN A 24 11.89 -0.92 8.88
CA GLN A 24 10.78 -0.18 8.27
C GLN A 24 10.32 -0.86 6.97
N SER A 25 9.06 -1.31 6.93
CA SER A 25 8.50 -1.93 5.73
C SER A 25 8.25 -0.91 4.62
N ASP A 26 8.15 -1.37 3.38
CA ASP A 26 7.77 -0.51 2.24
C ASP A 26 6.42 0.18 2.47
N TYR A 27 5.49 -0.52 3.14
CA TYR A 27 4.20 0.04 3.51
C TYR A 27 4.33 1.17 4.53
N ASP A 28 5.15 1.03 5.57
CA ASP A 28 5.35 2.08 6.58
C ASP A 28 5.94 3.34 5.96
N ARG A 29 6.79 3.20 4.93
CA ARG A 29 7.31 4.33 4.17
C ARG A 29 6.26 4.99 3.30
N PHE A 30 5.47 4.18 2.58
CA PHE A 30 4.39 4.69 1.72
C PHE A 30 3.30 5.38 2.54
N CYS A 31 2.88 4.73 3.63
CA CYS A 31 1.85 5.17 4.55
C CYS A 31 2.43 5.94 5.76
N SER A 32 3.55 6.64 5.55
CA SER A 32 4.07 7.60 6.54
C SER A 32 3.22 8.87 6.49
N VAL A 33 2.04 8.77 7.10
CA VAL A 33 1.08 9.87 7.26
C VAL A 33 0.92 10.18 8.74
N SER A 34 0.91 11.45 9.07
CA SER A 34 0.73 11.97 10.43
C SER A 34 -0.74 12.23 10.72
N GLY A 35 -1.09 12.24 12.01
CA GLY A 35 -2.37 12.74 12.51
C GLY A 35 -3.57 11.81 12.33
N LEU A 36 -4.71 12.23 12.89
CA LEU A 36 -6.00 11.61 12.66
C LEU A 36 -6.76 12.38 11.58
N ALA A 37 -7.52 11.64 10.77
CA ALA A 37 -8.45 12.24 9.83
C ALA A 37 -9.51 13.07 10.57
N SER A 38 -9.74 14.31 10.14
CA SER A 38 -10.73 15.17 10.78
C SER A 38 -11.98 15.32 9.93
N ARG A 39 -13.14 15.34 10.60
CA ARG A 39 -14.44 15.48 9.94
C ARG A 39 -14.55 16.84 9.25
N GLY A 40 -15.16 16.84 8.06
CA GLY A 40 -15.43 18.05 7.27
C GLY A 40 -14.22 18.56 6.49
N GLU A 41 -13.04 18.00 6.72
CA GLU A 41 -11.83 18.37 6.01
C GLU A 41 -11.78 17.71 4.64
N THR A 42 -11.18 18.43 3.69
CA THR A 42 -10.98 17.94 2.32
C THR A 42 -9.59 17.33 2.20
N TYR A 43 -9.56 16.11 1.69
CA TYR A 43 -8.35 15.37 1.38
C TYR A 43 -8.27 15.13 -0.12
N ARG A 44 -7.04 14.97 -0.61
CA ARG A 44 -6.74 14.67 -2.00
C ARG A 44 -5.96 13.37 -2.09
N VAL A 45 -6.35 12.50 -3.02
CA VAL A 45 -5.54 11.32 -3.37
C VAL A 45 -4.25 11.82 -4.02
N THR A 46 -3.10 11.45 -3.46
CA THR A 46 -1.78 11.87 -3.95
C THR A 46 -1.00 10.74 -4.59
N SER A 47 -1.23 9.50 -4.16
CA SER A 47 -0.57 8.33 -4.73
C SER A 47 -1.37 7.05 -4.49
N GLY A 48 -1.00 5.98 -5.19
CA GLY A 48 -1.53 4.64 -4.98
C GLY A 48 -0.48 3.58 -5.28
N GLN A 49 -0.40 2.55 -4.44
CA GLN A 49 0.56 1.46 -4.58
C GLN A 49 -0.07 0.11 -4.22
N ASP A 50 0.38 -0.95 -4.88
CA ASP A 50 -0.07 -2.33 -4.61
C ASP A 50 0.77 -2.97 -3.51
N PHE A 51 0.08 -3.69 -2.63
CA PHE A 51 0.67 -4.50 -1.57
C PHE A 51 -0.01 -5.88 -1.49
N TRP A 52 0.66 -6.80 -0.83
CA TRP A 52 0.11 -8.07 -0.37
C TRP A 52 -0.20 -7.95 1.12
N LEU A 53 -1.46 -8.12 1.48
CA LEU A 53 -1.92 -8.08 2.87
C LEU A 53 -2.02 -9.51 3.40
N THR A 54 -1.23 -9.81 4.43
CA THR A 54 -1.22 -11.12 5.10
C THR A 54 -2.36 -11.23 6.11
N GLN A 55 -2.65 -12.46 6.54
CA GLN A 55 -3.73 -12.74 7.51
C GLN A 55 -3.53 -12.06 8.87
N ASN A 56 -2.28 -11.89 9.31
CA ASN A 56 -1.94 -11.15 10.52
C ASN A 56 -1.96 -9.62 10.33
N GLY A 57 -2.39 -9.12 9.17
CA GLY A 57 -2.58 -7.70 8.91
C GLY A 57 -1.32 -6.93 8.54
N ARG A 58 -0.25 -7.61 8.11
CA ARG A 58 0.96 -6.94 7.61
C ARG A 58 0.86 -6.71 6.10
N TYR A 59 1.31 -5.54 5.68
CA TYR A 59 1.41 -5.20 4.27
C TYR A 59 2.83 -5.49 3.80
N LEU A 60 2.93 -6.19 2.68
CA LEU A 60 4.19 -6.53 2.04
C LEU A 60 4.20 -5.94 0.64
N SER A 61 5.26 -5.24 0.26
CA SER A 61 5.46 -4.89 -1.14
C SER A 61 5.66 -6.12 -2.00
N GLN A 62 5.63 -5.93 -3.32
CA GLN A 62 5.95 -7.00 -4.25
C GLN A 62 7.35 -7.59 -4.00
N ALA A 63 8.32 -6.75 -3.62
CA ALA A 63 9.69 -7.18 -3.35
C ALA A 63 9.77 -7.99 -2.05
N GLU A 64 9.11 -7.53 -0.98
CA GLU A 64 9.03 -8.23 0.30
C GLU A 64 8.30 -9.57 0.15
N TYR A 65 7.17 -9.59 -0.55
CA TYR A 65 6.39 -10.80 -0.82
C TYR A 65 7.17 -11.85 -1.61
N SER A 66 7.96 -11.42 -2.60
CA SER A 66 8.74 -12.31 -3.49
C SER A 66 10.13 -12.67 -2.93
N SER A 67 10.48 -12.20 -1.73
CA SER A 67 11.80 -12.40 -1.14
C SER A 67 12.10 -13.89 -0.85
N PRO A 68 13.35 -14.31 -0.66
CA PRO A 68 13.66 -15.66 -0.18
C PRO A 68 12.97 -15.97 1.16
N ALA A 69 12.68 -17.25 1.44
CA ALA A 69 11.93 -17.65 2.64
C ALA A 69 12.54 -17.11 3.95
N ASP A 70 13.87 -17.19 4.10
CA ASP A 70 14.57 -16.69 5.29
C ASP A 70 14.40 -15.18 5.49
N THR A 71 14.46 -14.42 4.39
CA THR A 71 14.25 -12.96 4.40
C THR A 71 12.79 -12.64 4.70
N PHE A 72 11.87 -13.38 4.08
CA PHE A 72 10.44 -13.23 4.28
C PHE A 72 10.06 -13.46 5.74
N GLN A 73 10.58 -14.51 6.38
CA GLN A 73 10.35 -14.79 7.81
C GLN A 73 10.82 -13.64 8.70
N LYS A 74 12.01 -13.08 8.43
CA LYS A 74 12.52 -11.91 9.16
C LYS A 74 11.62 -10.68 9.00
N LEU A 75 11.13 -10.42 7.79
CA LEU A 75 10.25 -9.29 7.50
C LEU A 75 8.87 -9.43 8.16
N THR A 76 8.29 -10.63 8.07
CA THR A 76 6.96 -10.93 8.60
C THR A 76 6.94 -11.21 10.09
N GLY A 77 8.12 -11.36 10.73
CA GLY A 77 8.24 -11.63 12.16
C GLY A 77 7.68 -12.99 12.56
N LEU A 78 7.66 -13.95 11.62
CA LEU A 78 7.20 -15.31 11.86
C LEU A 78 8.16 -15.99 12.83
N VAL A 79 7.75 -16.11 14.08
CA VAL A 79 8.47 -16.88 15.10
C VAL A 79 8.06 -18.34 14.93
N SER A 80 8.98 -19.17 14.42
CA SER A 80 8.95 -20.64 14.34
C SER A 80 7.55 -21.29 14.40
N GLY A 81 6.84 -21.35 13.27
CA GLY A 81 5.59 -22.13 13.20
C GLY A 81 4.79 -21.94 11.91
N GLU A 82 4.72 -20.72 11.37
CA GLU A 82 4.01 -20.47 10.10
C GLU A 82 4.95 -20.69 8.90
N ASP A 83 4.51 -21.53 7.96
CA ASP A 83 5.20 -21.76 6.70
C ASP A 83 5.10 -20.50 5.81
N PRO A 84 6.23 -19.90 5.38
CA PRO A 84 6.24 -18.77 4.44
C PRO A 84 5.42 -19.03 3.18
N ALA A 85 5.38 -20.27 2.68
CA ALA A 85 4.56 -20.62 1.52
C ALA A 85 3.06 -20.49 1.83
N GLN A 86 2.63 -20.88 3.03
CA GLN A 86 1.25 -20.76 3.50
C GLN A 86 0.84 -19.29 3.72
N VAL A 87 1.73 -18.48 4.28
CA VAL A 87 1.46 -17.04 4.46
C VAL A 87 1.33 -16.35 3.10
N ARG A 88 2.12 -16.76 2.11
CA ARG A 88 2.00 -16.23 0.74
C ARG A 88 0.72 -16.65 0.05
N SER A 89 0.38 -17.94 0.11
CA SER A 89 -0.81 -18.47 -0.55
C SER A 89 -2.12 -17.89 0.00
N SER A 90 -2.11 -17.49 1.28
CA SER A 90 -3.24 -16.85 1.95
C SER A 90 -3.25 -15.32 1.86
N ALA A 91 -2.18 -14.68 1.42
CA ALA A 91 -2.11 -13.22 1.31
C ALA A 91 -3.05 -12.71 0.20
N VAL A 92 -3.73 -11.60 0.47
CA VAL A 92 -4.65 -10.97 -0.49
C VAL A 92 -4.02 -9.74 -1.11
N LYS A 93 -4.25 -9.52 -2.40
CA LYS A 93 -3.75 -8.33 -3.07
C LYS A 93 -4.63 -7.13 -2.71
N VAL A 94 -3.99 -6.02 -2.36
CA VAL A 94 -4.65 -4.75 -2.01
C VAL A 94 -3.98 -3.60 -2.73
N ARG A 95 -4.76 -2.58 -3.12
CA ARG A 95 -4.25 -1.28 -3.54
C ARG A 95 -4.47 -0.27 -2.43
N VAL A 96 -3.41 0.35 -1.95
CA VAL A 96 -3.45 1.36 -0.90
C VAL A 96 -3.32 2.73 -1.55
N PHE A 97 -4.28 3.61 -1.28
CA PHE A 97 -4.27 4.99 -1.75
C PHE A 97 -3.84 5.91 -0.60
N ARG A 98 -2.84 6.75 -0.83
CA ARG A 98 -2.49 7.81 0.10
C ARG A 98 -3.35 9.03 -0.18
N VAL A 99 -3.92 9.59 0.88
CA VAL A 99 -4.64 10.85 0.83
C VAL A 99 -4.01 11.84 1.79
N ASP A 100 -3.79 13.05 1.32
CA ASP A 100 -3.22 14.13 2.13
C ASP A 100 -4.26 15.24 2.28
N SER A 101 -4.29 15.89 3.44
CA SER A 101 -5.16 17.03 3.69
C SER A 101 -4.78 18.21 2.80
N GLU A 102 -5.78 18.95 2.31
CA GLU A 102 -5.56 20.21 1.59
C GLU A 102 -5.28 21.40 2.54
N SER A 103 -5.51 21.25 3.85
CA SER A 103 -5.45 22.32 4.84
C SER A 103 -4.43 22.11 5.96
N ALA A 104 -3.85 20.91 6.10
CA ALA A 104 -2.93 20.57 7.18
C ALA A 104 -1.89 19.53 6.73
N ASP A 105 -0.77 19.47 7.45
CA ASP A 105 0.28 18.46 7.23
C ASP A 105 -0.08 17.12 7.91
N LYS A 106 -1.12 16.47 7.36
CA LYS A 106 -1.63 15.17 7.81
C LYS A 106 -2.30 14.41 6.68
N GLY A 107 -2.45 13.10 6.85
CA GLY A 107 -2.98 12.23 5.80
C GLY A 107 -3.61 10.94 6.32
N ALA A 108 -4.05 10.11 5.40
CA ALA A 108 -4.55 8.77 5.67
C ALA A 108 -4.21 7.81 4.52
N CYS A 109 -4.29 6.50 4.80
CA CYS A 109 -4.17 5.47 3.79
C CYS A 109 -5.47 4.69 3.66
N LEU A 110 -5.92 4.54 2.43
CA LEU A 110 -7.19 3.91 2.08
C LEU A 110 -6.91 2.61 1.31
N PRO A 111 -6.88 1.47 1.99
CA PRO A 111 -6.71 0.17 1.35
C PRO A 111 -8.02 -0.27 0.67
N VAL A 112 -7.90 -0.74 -0.56
CA VAL A 112 -8.98 -1.38 -1.32
C VAL A 112 -8.48 -2.76 -1.75
N ARG A 113 -9.17 -3.81 -1.34
CA ARG A 113 -8.82 -5.17 -1.76
C ARG A 113 -9.26 -5.41 -3.20
N TYR A 114 -8.49 -6.20 -3.94
CA TYR A 114 -8.83 -6.54 -5.33
C TYR A 114 -10.02 -7.51 -5.44
N ASP A 115 -10.27 -8.30 -4.40
CA ASP A 115 -11.35 -9.29 -4.32
C ASP A 115 -12.65 -8.73 -3.73
N ASP A 116 -12.67 -7.45 -3.31
CA ASP A 116 -13.90 -6.76 -2.95
C ASP A 116 -14.86 -6.72 -4.16
N ARG A 117 -16.16 -6.98 -3.94
CA ARG A 117 -17.20 -6.94 -4.99
C ARG A 117 -17.18 -5.64 -5.81
N ASP A 118 -16.90 -4.52 -5.16
CA ASP A 118 -16.88 -3.18 -5.77
C ASP A 118 -15.45 -2.63 -5.96
N ALA A 119 -14.41 -3.47 -5.86
CA ALA A 119 -13.00 -3.08 -5.90
C ALA A 119 -12.69 -2.16 -7.08
N ARG A 120 -13.07 -2.58 -8.29
CA ARG A 120 -12.82 -1.84 -9.53
C ARG A 120 -13.40 -0.43 -9.48
N ARG A 121 -14.68 -0.33 -9.10
CA ARG A 121 -15.36 0.98 -8.96
C ARG A 121 -14.69 1.85 -7.91
N LYS A 122 -14.33 1.30 -6.75
CA LYS A 122 -13.62 2.04 -5.68
C LYS A 122 -12.27 2.54 -6.18
N MET A 123 -11.44 1.67 -6.77
CA MET A 123 -10.13 2.04 -7.31
C MET A 123 -10.22 3.08 -8.43
N ASP A 124 -11.20 2.94 -9.34
CA ASP A 124 -11.45 3.92 -10.39
C ASP A 124 -11.90 5.28 -9.84
N SER A 125 -12.59 5.27 -8.71
CA SER A 125 -13.06 6.48 -8.05
C SER A 125 -11.96 7.19 -7.24
N LEU A 126 -10.92 6.47 -6.80
CA LEU A 126 -9.78 6.98 -6.03
C LEU A 126 -8.56 7.27 -6.91
N ARG A 127 -8.77 7.91 -8.06
CA ARG A 127 -7.67 8.31 -8.95
C ARG A 127 -6.85 9.45 -8.34
N ASN A 128 -5.57 9.51 -8.69
CA ASN A 128 -4.69 10.60 -8.26
C ASN A 128 -5.31 11.97 -8.61
N GLY A 129 -5.25 12.90 -7.67
CA GLY A 129 -5.88 14.23 -7.74
C GLY A 129 -7.34 14.27 -7.33
N ARG A 130 -8.01 13.13 -7.12
CA ARG A 130 -9.41 13.09 -6.67
C ARG A 130 -9.51 13.68 -5.27
N ARG A 131 -10.53 14.53 -5.08
CA ARG A 131 -10.85 15.15 -3.79
C ARG A 131 -11.94 14.36 -3.07
N MET A 132 -11.86 14.33 -1.76
CA MET A 132 -12.85 13.72 -0.89
C MET A 132 -12.99 14.51 0.40
N MET A 133 -14.16 14.43 1.02
CA MET A 133 -14.44 15.01 2.32
C MET A 133 -14.70 13.90 3.34
N VAL A 134 -14.12 14.03 4.53
CA VAL A 134 -14.26 13.04 5.62
C VAL A 134 -15.55 13.28 6.41
N TYR A 135 -16.29 12.21 6.69
CA TYR A 135 -17.58 12.23 7.40
C TYR A 135 -17.54 11.64 8.81
N SER A 136 -16.63 10.71 9.10
CA SER A 136 -16.41 10.20 10.47
C SER A 136 -14.93 10.22 10.84
N GLU A 137 -14.67 10.56 12.11
CA GLU A 137 -13.34 10.54 12.72
C GLU A 137 -13.18 9.19 13.40
N ASP A 138 -12.48 8.27 12.75
CA ASP A 138 -12.17 6.97 13.32
C ASP A 138 -10.69 6.68 13.09
N ALA A 139 -10.08 5.91 13.99
CA ALA A 139 -8.65 5.55 13.98
C ALA A 139 -8.20 4.70 12.77
N GLY A 140 -9.05 4.54 11.76
CA GLY A 140 -8.85 3.66 10.62
C GLY A 140 -9.09 2.19 10.99
N GLN A 141 -9.06 1.33 9.97
CA GLN A 141 -9.13 -0.12 10.16
C GLN A 141 -7.73 -0.71 10.24
N SER A 142 -7.51 -1.66 11.15
CA SER A 142 -6.26 -2.42 11.19
C SER A 142 -6.13 -3.30 9.96
N GLY A 143 -4.88 -3.66 9.58
CA GLY A 143 -4.64 -4.57 8.46
C GLY A 143 -5.39 -5.91 8.60
N GLN A 144 -5.51 -6.43 9.81
CA GLN A 144 -6.25 -7.67 10.07
C GLN A 144 -7.76 -7.49 9.87
N GLN A 145 -8.31 -6.34 10.27
CA GLN A 145 -9.71 -6.02 10.02
C GLN A 145 -10.02 -5.95 8.52
N ILE A 146 -9.09 -5.37 7.74
CA ILE A 146 -9.18 -5.28 6.28
C ILE A 146 -9.05 -6.68 5.65
N TYR A 147 -8.10 -7.50 6.11
CA TYR A 147 -7.91 -8.88 5.66
C TYR A 147 -9.17 -9.74 5.88
N ASN A 148 -9.84 -9.56 7.01
CA ASN A 148 -11.07 -10.30 7.32
C ASN A 148 -12.32 -9.72 6.63
N ASN A 149 -12.19 -8.63 5.87
CA ASN A 149 -13.32 -7.83 5.35
C ASN A 149 -14.31 -7.47 6.46
N SER A 150 -13.81 -7.30 7.68
CA SER A 150 -14.63 -6.99 8.84
C SER A 150 -14.98 -5.52 8.84
N ARG A 151 -16.27 -5.20 9.00
CA ARG A 151 -16.75 -3.82 9.09
C ARG A 151 -16.41 -3.27 10.48
N GLY A 152 -15.19 -2.75 10.64
CA GLY A 152 -14.83 -1.89 11.77
C GLY A 152 -15.22 -0.43 11.51
N ALA A 153 -15.24 0.39 12.56
CA ALA A 153 -15.32 1.85 12.45
C ALA A 153 -14.09 2.33 11.67
N GLY A 154 -14.30 2.69 10.40
CA GLY A 154 -13.25 3.00 9.45
C GLY A 154 -13.39 4.42 8.91
N PHE A 155 -12.29 4.92 8.35
CA PHE A 155 -12.25 6.21 7.65
C PHE A 155 -13.39 6.31 6.63
N SER A 156 -14.39 7.15 6.92
CA SER A 156 -15.58 7.33 6.08
C SER A 156 -15.49 8.64 5.33
N TYR A 157 -15.72 8.60 4.02
CA TYR A 157 -15.56 9.76 3.14
C TYR A 157 -16.62 9.79 2.04
N ARG A 158 -16.80 10.98 1.45
CA ARG A 158 -17.52 11.18 0.18
C ARG A 158 -16.58 11.80 -0.82
N LEU A 159 -16.65 11.34 -2.05
CA LEU A 159 -15.94 11.96 -3.15
C LEU A 159 -16.60 13.29 -3.54
N LEU A 160 -15.77 14.29 -3.84
CA LEU A 160 -16.17 15.62 -4.31
C LEU A 160 -16.08 15.71 -5.83
#